data_AF-A0A535RTR2-F1
#
_entry.id   AF-A0A535RTR2-F1
#
_cell.length_a   1.000
_cell.length_b   1.000
_cell.length_c   1.000
_cell.angle_alpha   90.00
_cell.angle_beta   90.00
_cell.angle_gamma   90.00
#
_symmetry.space_group_name_H-M   'P 1'
#
loop_
_entity.id
_entity.type
_entity.pdbx_description
1 polymer ?
#
loop_
_entity_poly.entity_id
_entity_poly.type
_entity_poly.pdbx_seq_one_letter_code
_entity_poly.pdbx_strand_id
1 'polypeptide(L)'
;MRAPPTSAMDSPTGVVRRRGSARARSLRSEGRRLSVEDAIAVARGDEHPGRLTAREISVTQLVADGHTDREIARRLAISERTAESHVLRVREKLGLRSRVELGRWGAEHLTAKP
;
A
#
# COMPACT_ATOMS: atom_id res chain seq x y z
N MET A 1 32.70 -46.19 -0.79
CA MET A 1 31.89 -45.97 -2.01
C MET A 1 30.57 -45.34 -1.58
N ARG A 2 30.22 -44.19 -2.15
CA ARG A 2 29.10 -43.31 -1.78
C ARG A 2 28.14 -43.27 -2.98
N ALA A 3 26.84 -43.44 -2.77
CA ALA A 3 25.80 -42.89 -3.65
C ALA A 3 24.45 -42.79 -2.91
N PRO A 4 23.62 -41.77 -3.20
CA PRO A 4 22.62 -41.19 -2.30
C PRO A 4 21.18 -41.72 -2.50
N PRO A 5 20.23 -41.42 -1.59
CA PRO A 5 18.80 -41.65 -1.84
C PRO A 5 18.28 -40.71 -2.93
N THR A 6 17.75 -41.31 -4.00
CA THR A 6 17.07 -40.61 -5.10
C THR A 6 15.61 -40.31 -4.73
N SER A 7 15.30 -39.02 -4.67
CA SER A 7 14.09 -38.36 -5.20
C SER A 7 12.71 -38.91 -4.86
N ALA A 8 11.96 -38.14 -4.06
CA ALA A 8 10.61 -37.68 -4.42
C ALA A 8 10.15 -36.59 -3.43
N MET A 9 10.74 -35.40 -3.55
CA MET A 9 9.99 -34.19 -3.20
C MET A 9 9.16 -33.85 -4.42
N ASP A 10 7.89 -34.24 -4.44
CA ASP A 10 6.95 -33.78 -5.47
C ASP A 10 6.02 -32.70 -4.87
N SER A 11 6.33 -31.46 -5.28
CA SER A 11 5.40 -30.38 -5.58
C SER A 11 4.50 -29.78 -4.49
N PRO A 12 4.81 -28.55 -4.02
CA PRO A 12 3.79 -27.62 -3.56
C PRO A 12 3.51 -26.62 -4.68
N THR A 13 2.66 -26.97 -5.64
CA THR A 13 2.07 -25.94 -6.52
C THR A 13 0.56 -26.07 -6.50
N GLY A 14 -0.02 -25.72 -5.34
CA GLY A 14 -1.38 -25.24 -5.32
C GLY A 14 -1.47 -24.07 -6.30
N VAL A 15 -2.10 -24.30 -7.44
CA VAL A 15 -2.35 -23.28 -8.45
C VAL A 15 -3.27 -22.24 -7.82
N VAL A 16 -2.67 -21.20 -7.23
CA VAL A 16 -3.40 -20.01 -6.80
C VAL A 16 -3.88 -19.34 -8.07
N ARG A 17 -5.12 -19.67 -8.48
CA ARG A 17 -5.82 -18.91 -9.52
C ARG A 17 -6.05 -17.50 -8.98
N ARG A 18 -5.06 -16.64 -9.19
CA ARG A 18 -5.09 -15.22 -8.86
C ARG A 18 -6.11 -14.56 -9.79
N ARG A 19 -7.39 -14.62 -9.42
CA ARG A 19 -8.44 -13.83 -10.06
C ARG A 19 -8.02 -12.37 -9.87
N GLY A 20 -7.59 -11.72 -10.94
CA GLY A 20 -7.19 -10.31 -10.87
C GLY A 20 -8.28 -9.52 -10.15
N SER A 21 -7.93 -8.80 -9.08
CA SER A 21 -8.90 -8.05 -8.29
C SER A 21 -9.61 -7.02 -9.18
N ALA A 22 -10.82 -6.60 -8.82
CA ALA A 22 -11.51 -5.51 -9.50
C ALA A 22 -10.60 -4.25 -9.56
N ARG A 23 -9.84 -4.03 -8.50
CA ARG A 23 -8.79 -3.00 -8.41
C ARG A 23 -7.67 -3.18 -9.44
N ALA A 24 -7.16 -4.40 -9.64
CA ALA A 24 -6.16 -4.67 -10.68
C ALA A 24 -6.69 -4.40 -12.10
N ARG A 25 -8.01 -4.54 -12.33
CA ARG A 25 -8.65 -4.16 -13.60
C ARG A 25 -8.76 -2.65 -13.75
N SER A 26 -9.25 -1.93 -12.73
CA SER A 26 -9.39 -0.46 -12.78
C SER A 26 -8.04 0.27 -12.95
N LEU A 27 -7.00 -0.21 -12.28
CA LEU A 27 -5.66 0.40 -12.39
C LEU A 27 -5.04 0.21 -13.79
N ARG A 28 -5.35 -0.91 -14.46
CA ARG A 28 -4.94 -1.12 -15.85
C ARG A 28 -5.69 -0.22 -16.82
N SER A 29 -6.99 0.01 -16.60
CA SER A 29 -7.77 0.92 -17.46
C SER A 29 -7.38 2.39 -17.30
N GLU A 30 -6.86 2.79 -16.14
CA GLU A 30 -6.41 4.16 -15.89
C GLU A 30 -4.99 4.47 -16.44
N GLY A 31 -4.24 3.47 -16.92
CA GLY A 31 -2.89 3.67 -17.47
C GLY A 31 -1.84 4.17 -16.46
N ARG A 32 -2.15 4.15 -15.15
CA ARG A 32 -1.24 4.63 -14.11
C ARG A 32 -0.12 3.62 -13.87
N ARG A 33 1.13 4.08 -13.85
CA ARG A 33 2.26 3.28 -13.35
C ARG A 33 2.06 3.05 -11.85
N LEU A 34 1.78 1.82 -11.47
CA LEU A 34 1.75 1.40 -10.07
C LEU A 34 3.16 1.38 -9.51
N SER A 35 3.33 1.87 -8.29
CA SER A 35 4.50 1.50 -7.50
C SER A 35 4.48 -0.01 -7.28
N VAL A 36 5.67 -0.63 -7.14
CA VAL A 36 5.79 -2.04 -6.77
C VAL A 36 5.03 -2.33 -5.47
N GLU A 37 5.05 -1.40 -4.52
CA GLU A 37 4.29 -1.50 -3.27
C GLU A 37 2.77 -1.53 -3.52
N ASP A 38 2.25 -0.68 -4.41
CA ASP A 38 0.82 -0.66 -4.73
C ASP A 38 0.40 -1.95 -5.45
N ALA A 39 1.24 -2.45 -6.35
CA ALA A 39 1.00 -3.72 -7.04
C ALA A 39 0.94 -4.90 -6.07
N ILE A 40 1.83 -4.93 -5.06
CA ILE A 40 1.82 -5.95 -3.99
C ILE A 40 0.56 -5.83 -3.13
N ALA A 41 0.17 -4.62 -2.73
CA ALA A 41 -1.02 -4.43 -1.90
C ALA A 41 -2.32 -4.82 -2.65
N VAL A 42 -2.43 -4.45 -3.93
CA VAL A 42 -3.54 -4.88 -4.81
C VAL A 42 -3.60 -6.41 -4.93
N ALA A 43 -2.44 -7.05 -4.98
CA ALA A 43 -2.31 -8.49 -5.02
C ALA A 43 -2.70 -9.18 -3.70
N ARG A 44 -2.59 -8.49 -2.55
CA ARG A 44 -2.95 -9.02 -1.23
C ARG A 44 -4.42 -8.83 -0.87
N GLY A 45 -5.11 -7.89 -1.51
CA GLY A 45 -6.54 -7.66 -1.27
C GLY A 45 -6.80 -6.82 -0.01
N ASP A 46 -5.84 -6.02 0.43
CA ASP A 46 -5.97 -5.18 1.61
C ASP A 46 -7.01 -4.07 1.34
N GLU A 47 -8.20 -4.17 1.92
CA GLU A 47 -9.28 -3.16 1.85
C GLU A 47 -9.54 -2.57 3.24
N HIS A 48 -8.97 -1.40 3.51
CA HIS A 48 -9.21 -0.58 4.71
C HIS A 48 -10.12 0.62 4.38
N PRO A 49 -10.51 1.48 5.36
CA PRO A 49 -11.31 2.67 5.12
C PRO A 49 -10.76 3.52 3.97
N GLY A 50 -11.64 4.03 3.10
CA GLY A 50 -11.23 4.78 1.90
C GLY A 50 -10.48 3.94 0.85
N ARG A 51 -10.53 2.59 0.95
CA ARG A 51 -9.80 1.63 0.11
C ARG A 51 -8.28 1.78 0.20
N LEU A 52 -7.77 2.40 1.27
CA LEU A 52 -6.33 2.61 1.47
C LEU A 52 -5.59 1.28 1.72
N THR A 53 -4.33 1.20 1.28
CA THR A 53 -3.39 0.13 1.64
C THR A 53 -2.82 0.37 3.04
N ALA A 54 -2.22 -0.64 3.66
CA ALA A 54 -1.57 -0.48 4.98
C ALA A 54 -0.49 0.63 4.99
N ARG A 55 0.26 0.76 3.90
CA ARG A 55 1.27 1.80 3.73
C ARG A 55 0.65 3.19 3.60
N GLU A 56 -0.41 3.30 2.81
CA GLU A 56 -1.17 4.54 2.66
C GLU A 56 -1.80 4.97 3.98
N ILE A 57 -2.36 4.04 4.77
CA ILE A 57 -2.86 4.30 6.13
C ILE A 57 -1.76 4.87 7.02
N SER A 58 -0.59 4.23 7.04
CA SER A 58 0.55 4.68 7.85
C SER A 58 0.95 6.12 7.50
N VAL A 59 0.97 6.45 6.20
CA VAL A 59 1.24 7.82 5.74
C VAL A 59 0.13 8.78 6.17
N THR A 60 -1.14 8.42 5.99
CA THR A 60 -2.28 9.26 6.38
C THR A 60 -2.31 9.53 7.88
N GLN A 61 -2.02 8.53 8.71
CA GLN A 61 -1.92 8.68 10.17
C GLN A 61 -0.83 9.68 10.55
N LEU A 62 0.36 9.54 9.99
CA LEU A 62 1.45 10.48 10.27
C LEU A 62 1.12 11.91 9.81
N VAL A 63 0.40 12.07 8.69
CA VAL A 63 -0.11 13.39 8.25
C VAL A 63 -1.14 13.94 9.23
N ALA A 64 -2.07 13.11 9.72
CA ALA A 64 -3.05 13.50 10.73
C ALA A 64 -2.39 13.92 12.05
N ASP A 65 -1.29 13.26 12.42
CA ASP A 65 -0.44 13.61 13.57
C ASP A 65 0.42 14.88 13.34
N GLY A 66 0.33 15.51 12.16
CA GLY A 66 1.02 16.77 11.86
C GLY A 66 2.47 16.63 11.37
N HIS A 67 2.94 15.43 11.05
CA HIS A 67 4.31 15.24 10.56
C HIS A 67 4.49 15.84 9.16
N THR A 68 5.71 16.31 8.86
CA THR A 68 6.16 16.73 7.52
C THR A 68 6.58 15.54 6.65
N ASP A 69 6.72 15.71 5.34
CA ASP A 69 7.15 14.63 4.43
C ASP A 69 8.56 14.13 4.77
N ARG A 70 9.46 15.02 5.19
CA ARG A 70 10.79 14.66 5.72
C ARG A 70 10.71 13.82 7.00
N GLU A 71 9.77 14.11 7.88
CA GLU A 71 9.55 13.34 9.11
C GLU A 71 8.91 11.98 8.86
N ILE A 72 7.96 11.93 7.93
CA ILE A 72 7.35 10.69 7.43
C ILE A 72 8.44 9.82 6.81
N ALA A 73 9.26 10.38 5.94
CA ALA A 73 10.36 9.68 5.28
C ALA A 73 11.31 9.03 6.29
N ARG A 74 11.71 9.77 7.33
CA ARG A 74 12.55 9.24 8.42
C ARG A 74 11.87 8.09 9.18
N ARG A 75 10.61 8.26 9.58
CA ARG A 75 9.85 7.23 10.33
C ARG A 75 9.61 5.95 9.52
N LEU A 76 9.42 6.12 8.21
CA LEU A 76 9.07 5.05 7.30
C LEU A 76 10.27 4.45 6.54
N ALA A 77 11.48 4.93 6.84
CA ALA A 77 12.74 4.55 6.20
C ALA A 77 12.70 4.62 4.67
N ILE A 78 12.20 5.72 4.12
CA ILE A 78 12.11 6.00 2.67
C ILE A 78 12.69 7.37 2.33
N SER A 79 12.81 7.67 1.05
CA SER A 79 13.18 9.03 0.62
C SER A 79 12.04 10.02 0.83
N GLU A 80 12.38 11.30 1.01
CA GLU A 80 11.40 12.39 1.11
C GLU A 80 10.52 12.47 -0.15
N ARG A 81 11.12 12.30 -1.34
CA ARG A 81 10.37 12.25 -2.61
C ARG A 81 9.36 11.10 -2.66
N THR A 82 9.71 9.96 -2.04
CA THR A 82 8.79 8.81 -1.93
C THR A 82 7.64 9.13 -0.99
N ALA A 83 7.91 9.76 0.17
CA ALA A 83 6.88 10.20 1.11
C ALA A 83 5.91 11.21 0.47
N GLU A 84 6.43 12.24 -0.20
CA GLU A 84 5.64 13.21 -0.96
C GLU A 84 4.73 12.51 -2.00
N SER A 85 5.30 11.55 -2.74
CA SER A 85 4.55 10.78 -3.73
C SER A 85 3.45 9.93 -3.11
N HIS A 86 3.67 9.36 -1.92
CA HIS A 86 2.61 8.65 -1.19
C HIS A 86 1.49 9.61 -0.77
N VAL A 87 1.82 10.75 -0.19
CA VAL A 87 0.82 11.76 0.24
C VAL A 87 -0.02 12.22 -0.94
N LEU A 88 0.60 12.51 -2.09
CA LEU A 88 -0.11 12.87 -3.31
C LEU A 88 -1.06 11.76 -3.78
N ARG A 89 -0.57 10.52 -3.88
CA ARG A 89 -1.39 9.39 -4.34
C ARG A 89 -2.59 9.14 -3.43
N VAL A 90 -2.39 9.22 -2.12
CA VAL A 90 -3.48 9.07 -1.14
C VAL A 90 -4.52 10.17 -1.33
N ARG A 91 -4.08 11.42 -1.49
CA ARG A 91 -4.99 12.55 -1.77
C ARG A 91 -5.77 12.35 -3.06
N GLU A 92 -5.12 12.00 -4.16
CA GLU A 92 -5.78 11.70 -5.43
C GLU A 92 -6.82 10.58 -5.27
N LYS A 93 -6.43 9.51 -4.55
CA LYS A 93 -7.28 8.35 -4.32
C LYS A 93 -8.52 8.66 -3.46
N LEU A 94 -8.39 9.58 -2.51
CA LEU A 94 -9.48 10.03 -1.65
C LEU A 94 -10.23 11.24 -2.22
N GLY A 95 -9.82 11.79 -3.36
CA GLY A 95 -10.39 13.01 -3.95
C GLY A 95 -10.11 14.28 -3.14
N LEU A 96 -9.05 14.31 -2.34
CA LEU A 96 -8.68 15.42 -1.47
C LEU A 96 -7.74 16.40 -2.16
N ARG A 97 -7.99 17.69 -1.98
CA ARG A 97 -7.28 18.78 -2.66
C ARG A 97 -6.12 19.32 -1.85
N SER A 98 -5.97 18.99 -0.57
CA SER A 98 -4.86 19.49 0.24
C SER A 98 -4.34 18.47 1.27
N ARG A 99 -3.11 18.70 1.76
CA ARG A 99 -2.54 17.96 2.91
C ARG A 99 -3.39 18.16 4.16
N VAL A 100 -3.92 19.37 4.36
CA VAL A 100 -4.77 19.69 5.52
C VAL A 100 -6.07 18.88 5.46
N GLU A 101 -6.71 18.80 4.29
CA GLU A 101 -7.86 17.93 4.07
C GLU A 101 -7.52 16.46 4.34
N LEU A 102 -6.33 15.98 3.94
CA LEU A 102 -5.86 14.63 4.26
C LEU A 102 -5.67 14.40 5.76
N GLY A 103 -5.05 15.35 6.47
CA GLY A 103 -4.84 15.25 7.91
C GLY A 103 -6.17 15.18 8.67
N ARG A 104 -7.12 16.05 8.30
CA ARG A 104 -8.47 16.04 8.85
C ARG A 104 -9.19 14.73 8.57
N TRP A 105 -9.16 14.25 7.32
CA TRP A 105 -9.77 12.97 6.95
C TRP A 105 -9.19 11.82 7.77
N GLY A 106 -7.86 11.79 7.94
CA GLY A 106 -7.17 10.79 8.75
C GLY A 106 -7.58 10.83 10.21
N ALA A 107 -7.69 12.02 10.81
CA ALA A 107 -8.18 12.18 12.17
C ALA A 107 -9.64 11.73 12.34
N GLU A 108 -10.49 11.92 11.33
CA GLU A 108 -11.90 11.50 11.35
C GLU A 108 -12.08 9.97 11.13
N HIS A 109 -11.23 9.33 10.32
CA HIS A 109 -11.48 7.96 9.82
C HIS A 109 -10.47 6.90 10.29
N LEU A 110 -9.27 7.30 10.73
CA LEU A 110 -8.19 6.37 11.13
C LEU A 110 -7.91 6.42 12.64
N THR A 111 -8.67 7.22 13.39
CA THR A 111 -8.58 7.25 14.84
C THR A 111 -9.27 6.03 15.43
N ALA A 112 -8.46 5.12 15.98
CA ALA A 112 -8.82 4.43 17.19
C ALA A 112 -8.10 5.16 18.34
N LYS A 113 -8.78 6.11 18.98
CA LYS A 113 -8.34 6.59 20.29
C LYS A 113 -9.44 7.35 21.03
N PRO A 114 -9.57 7.11 22.34
CA PRO A 114 -9.45 8.17 23.32
C PRO A 114 -7.97 8.49 23.60
#